data_AF-A0A532DZD5-F1
#
_entry.id   AF-A0A532DZD5-F1
#
_cell.length_a   1.000
_cell.length_b   1.000
_cell.length_c   1.000
_cell.angle_alpha   90.00
_cell.angle_beta   90.00
_cell.angle_gamma   90.00
#
_symmetry.space_group_name_H-M   'P 1'
#
loop_
_entity.id
_entity.type
_entity.pdbx_description
1 polymer ?
#
loop_
_entity_poly.entity_id
_entity_poly.type
_entity_poly.pdbx_seq_one_letter_code
_entity_poly.pdbx_strand_id
1 'polypeptide(L)'
;MDGSLLLTLASEYGRWASLGVSLMLHPNQFTVNDVWIAFRLNDAAIVTERDGDFDCIALMDAASCCILGMEMYSARAKGPSAQESRSLLQKGHGREGKLPQKLFVAEGQVADALCQEAARLTIEVVAVPEDELLEFIGEARDGFKERFGRTQ
;
A
#
# COMPACT_ATOMS: atom_id res chain seq x y z
N MET A 1 -24.10 7.98 0.72
CA MET A 1 -23.76 7.19 1.92
C MET A 1 -23.00 8.11 2.85
N ASP A 2 -23.30 8.05 4.14
CA ASP A 2 -22.76 8.90 5.20
C ASP A 2 -21.31 8.50 5.53
N GLY A 3 -20.37 9.46 5.50
CA GLY A 3 -18.95 9.26 5.81
C GLY A 3 -18.67 8.81 7.25
N SER A 4 -19.61 9.00 8.18
CA SER A 4 -19.54 8.48 9.55
C SER A 4 -19.57 6.96 9.61
N LEU A 5 -20.28 6.30 8.69
CA LEU A 5 -20.42 4.84 8.69
C LEU A 5 -19.13 4.15 8.22
N LEU A 6 -18.38 4.80 7.32
CA LEU A 6 -17.10 4.33 6.80
C LEU A 6 -15.96 4.45 7.81
N LEU A 7 -15.95 5.53 8.60
CA LEU A 7 -15.00 5.70 9.71
C LEU A 7 -15.22 4.67 10.82
N THR A 8 -16.47 4.29 11.09
CA THR A 8 -16.78 3.17 11.99
C THR A 8 -16.30 1.84 11.43
N LEU A 9 -16.56 1.54 10.16
CA LEU A 9 -16.12 0.29 9.51
C LEU A 9 -14.59 0.14 9.52
N ALA A 10 -13.84 1.21 9.26
CA ALA A 10 -12.37 1.18 9.28
C ALA A 10 -11.77 1.06 10.69
N SER A 11 -12.49 1.48 11.74
CA SER A 11 -12.09 1.25 13.14
C SER A 11 -12.48 -0.15 13.62
N GLU A 12 -13.58 -0.70 13.11
CA GLU A 12 -14.07 -2.02 13.49
C GLU A 12 -13.44 -3.15 12.66
N TYR A 13 -12.79 -2.85 11.54
CA TYR A 13 -12.14 -3.83 10.68
C TYR A 13 -11.20 -4.78 11.46
N GLY A 14 -10.35 -4.26 12.35
CA GLY A 14 -9.51 -5.10 13.22
C GLY A 14 -10.31 -5.99 14.19
N ARG A 15 -11.53 -5.58 14.54
CA ARG A 15 -12.46 -6.35 15.40
C ARG A 15 -13.24 -7.41 14.60
N TRP A 16 -13.57 -7.16 13.33
CA TRP A 16 -14.26 -8.11 12.45
C TRP A 16 -13.29 -9.15 11.87
N ALA A 17 -12.08 -8.74 11.51
CA ALA A 17 -11.00 -9.65 11.09
C ALA A 17 -10.65 -10.66 12.20
N SER A 18 -10.62 -10.23 13.46
CA SER A 18 -10.42 -11.13 14.61
C SER A 18 -11.61 -12.07 14.90
N LEU A 19 -12.77 -11.82 14.31
CA LEU A 19 -13.96 -12.69 14.34
C LEU A 19 -14.09 -13.58 13.09
N GLY A 20 -13.12 -13.54 12.16
CA GLY A 20 -13.15 -14.33 10.93
C GLY A 20 -14.16 -13.85 9.89
N VAL A 21 -14.63 -12.61 10.00
CA VAL A 21 -15.49 -11.97 9.00
C VAL A 21 -14.60 -11.20 8.03
N SER A 22 -14.47 -11.71 6.80
CA SER A 22 -13.82 -10.98 5.71
C SER A 22 -14.77 -9.88 5.21
N LEU A 23 -14.29 -8.64 5.22
CA LEU A 23 -15.00 -7.50 4.64
C LEU A 23 -14.37 -7.24 3.28
N MET A 24 -15.08 -7.57 2.19
CA MET A 24 -14.62 -7.17 0.86
C MET A 24 -14.55 -5.64 0.79
N LEU A 25 -13.33 -5.11 0.88
CA LEU A 25 -13.04 -3.70 0.77
C LEU A 25 -13.22 -3.25 -0.68
N HIS A 26 -13.75 -2.04 -0.87
CA HIS A 26 -13.97 -1.50 -2.21
C HIS A 26 -13.75 0.02 -2.25
N PRO A 27 -13.23 0.60 -3.34
CA PRO A 27 -12.88 2.04 -3.42
C PRO A 27 -14.00 3.01 -3.03
N ASN A 28 -15.26 2.69 -3.35
CA ASN A 28 -16.43 3.53 -3.02
C ASN A 28 -16.71 3.68 -1.50
N GLN A 29 -15.96 2.98 -0.65
CA GLN A 29 -15.99 3.07 0.80
C GLN A 29 -15.06 4.16 1.36
N PHE A 30 -14.32 4.87 0.51
CA PHE A 30 -13.31 5.83 0.96
C PHE A 30 -13.50 7.20 0.31
N THR A 31 -13.03 8.23 1.01
CA THR A 31 -12.82 9.56 0.42
C THR A 31 -11.38 9.66 -0.05
N VAL A 32 -11.16 10.41 -1.14
CA VAL A 32 -9.82 10.67 -1.68
C VAL A 32 -8.94 11.31 -0.59
N ASN A 33 -7.76 10.72 -0.42
CA ASN A 33 -6.72 10.97 0.58
C ASN A 33 -7.02 10.59 2.03
N ASP A 34 -8.17 10.01 2.36
CA ASP A 34 -8.43 9.59 3.75
C ASP A 34 -7.63 8.32 4.11
N VAL A 35 -7.50 7.41 3.15
CA VAL A 35 -6.82 6.11 3.31
C VAL A 35 -5.89 5.86 2.14
N TRP A 36 -4.63 5.54 2.45
CA TRP A 36 -3.67 5.05 1.47
C TRP A 36 -3.44 3.55 1.63
N ILE A 37 -2.99 2.90 0.56
CA ILE A 37 -2.61 1.50 0.52
C ILE A 37 -1.13 1.43 0.13
N ALA A 38 -0.32 0.75 0.92
CA ALA A 38 1.04 0.37 0.56
C ALA A 38 1.10 -1.13 0.27
N PHE A 39 1.68 -1.47 -0.87
CA PHE A 39 1.76 -2.85 -1.35
C PHE A 39 2.98 -3.04 -2.25
N ARG A 40 3.46 -4.27 -2.35
CA ARG A 40 4.48 -4.63 -3.32
C ARG A 40 3.85 -4.71 -4.71
N LEU A 41 4.42 -3.98 -5.66
CA LEU A 41 3.89 -3.84 -7.01
C LEU A 41 4.31 -5.01 -7.92
N ASN A 42 5.41 -5.67 -7.62
CA ASN A 42 5.95 -6.79 -8.38
C ASN A 42 5.82 -8.11 -7.60
N ASP A 43 5.39 -9.17 -8.29
CA ASP A 43 5.36 -10.53 -7.73
C ASP A 43 6.75 -11.19 -7.69
N ALA A 44 7.61 -10.78 -8.62
CA ALA A 44 8.98 -11.27 -8.77
C ALA A 44 9.93 -10.09 -8.92
N ALA A 45 11.15 -10.22 -8.38
CA ALA A 45 12.15 -9.16 -8.41
C ALA A 45 12.45 -8.71 -9.86
N ILE A 46 12.58 -7.39 -10.03
CA ILE A 46 13.01 -6.76 -11.27
C ILE A 46 14.51 -7.01 -11.41
N VAL A 47 14.87 -7.86 -12.36
CA VAL A 47 16.27 -8.24 -12.59
C VAL A 47 16.96 -7.20 -13.46
N THR A 48 18.03 -6.62 -12.95
CA THR A 48 18.91 -5.72 -13.71
C THR A 48 20.25 -6.41 -13.98
N GLU A 49 20.93 -6.03 -15.05
CA GLU A 49 22.20 -6.68 -15.42
C GLU A 49 23.37 -6.29 -14.51
N ARG A 50 23.33 -5.10 -13.90
CA ARG A 50 24.50 -4.49 -13.24
C ARG A 50 24.22 -3.89 -11.87
N ASP A 51 22.98 -3.52 -11.59
CA ASP A 51 22.64 -2.74 -10.40
C ASP A 51 22.05 -3.61 -9.28
N GLY A 52 21.88 -4.91 -9.54
CA GLY A 52 21.23 -5.87 -8.66
C GLY A 52 19.74 -6.01 -8.93
N ASP A 53 19.09 -6.92 -8.20
CA ASP A 53 17.65 -7.15 -8.34
C ASP A 53 16.90 -6.26 -7.36
N PHE A 54 15.75 -5.73 -7.80
CA PHE A 54 14.95 -4.79 -7.03
C PHE A 54 13.51 -5.25 -6.90
N ASP A 55 12.94 -5.01 -5.73
CA ASP A 55 11.51 -4.98 -5.56
C ASP A 55 11.01 -3.54 -5.63
N CYS A 56 9.73 -3.37 -5.91
CA CYS A 56 9.05 -2.10 -5.96
C CYS A 56 7.87 -2.08 -4.99
N ILE A 57 7.87 -1.09 -4.10
CA ILE A 57 6.73 -0.77 -3.27
C ILE A 57 5.99 0.43 -3.87
N ALA A 58 4.67 0.33 -3.92
CA ALA A 58 3.79 1.38 -4.38
C ALA A 58 2.96 1.92 -3.22
N LEU A 59 2.59 3.19 -3.34
CA LEU A 59 1.65 3.88 -2.48
C LEU A 59 0.47 4.34 -3.35
N MET A 60 -0.73 3.97 -2.96
CA MET A 60 -1.97 4.20 -3.71
C MET A 60 -3.00 4.88 -2.82
N ASP A 61 -3.81 5.76 -3.41
CA ASP A 61 -5.02 6.27 -2.76
C ASP A 61 -6.16 5.24 -2.87
N ALA A 62 -6.79 4.87 -1.74
CA ALA A 62 -7.80 3.80 -1.72
C ALA A 62 -9.10 4.17 -2.45
N ALA A 63 -9.47 5.46 -2.49
CA ALA A 63 -10.73 5.89 -3.11
C ALA A 63 -10.63 6.01 -4.63
N SER A 64 -9.51 6.55 -5.12
CA SER A 64 -9.28 6.82 -6.54
C SER A 64 -8.45 5.75 -7.26
N CYS A 65 -7.88 4.80 -6.51
CA CYS A 65 -6.90 3.81 -6.98
C CYS A 65 -5.68 4.43 -7.69
N CYS A 66 -5.43 5.73 -7.51
CA CYS A 66 -4.30 6.41 -8.13
C CYS A 66 -3.00 6.07 -7.40
N ILE A 67 -1.96 5.69 -8.16
CA ILE A 67 -0.59 5.58 -7.63
C ILE A 67 -0.08 6.98 -7.29
N LEU A 68 0.20 7.19 -6.00
CA LEU A 68 0.71 8.42 -5.43
C LEU A 68 2.24 8.48 -5.47
N GLY A 69 2.88 7.32 -5.36
CA GLY A 69 4.33 7.20 -5.42
C GLY A 69 4.77 5.74 -5.51
N MET A 70 6.04 5.56 -5.88
CA MET A 70 6.71 4.27 -5.90
C MET A 70 8.14 4.44 -5.42
N GLU A 71 8.68 3.40 -4.79
CA GLU A 71 10.10 3.26 -4.47
C GLU A 71 10.60 1.89 -4.87
N MET A 72 11.85 1.84 -5.31
CA MET A 72 12.59 0.60 -5.50
C MET A 72 13.49 0.38 -4.30
N TYR A 73 13.62 -0.87 -3.88
CA TYR A 73 14.54 -1.29 -2.84
C TYR A 73 15.16 -2.63 -3.24
N SER A 74 16.32 -2.97 -2.67
CA SER A 74 16.99 -4.22 -3.03
C SER A 74 16.12 -5.44 -2.73
N ALA A 75 15.98 -6.36 -3.68
CA ALA A 75 15.27 -7.63 -3.49
C ALA A 75 15.93 -8.56 -2.45
N ARG A 76 17.16 -8.25 -2.03
CA ARG A 76 17.86 -8.94 -0.93
C ARG A 76 17.46 -8.42 0.45
N ALA A 77 16.82 -7.25 0.51
CA ALA A 77 16.31 -6.68 1.76
C ALA A 77 14.95 -7.29 2.10
N LYS A 78 14.55 -7.18 3.37
CA LYS A 78 13.20 -7.60 3.81
C LYS A 78 12.10 -6.60 3.43
N GLY A 79 12.47 -5.49 2.82
CA GLY A 79 11.59 -4.39 2.38
C GLY A 79 12.37 -3.08 2.27
N PRO A 80 11.67 -1.95 2.04
CA PRO A 80 12.31 -0.64 1.97
C PRO A 80 12.98 -0.27 3.30
N SER A 81 14.12 0.40 3.21
CA SER A 81 14.77 1.06 4.33
C SER A 81 13.91 2.20 4.88
N ALA A 82 14.29 2.71 6.05
CA ALA A 82 13.67 3.90 6.64
C ALA A 82 13.72 5.12 5.69
N GLN A 83 14.82 5.29 4.94
CA GLN A 83 14.96 6.42 4.01
C GLN A 83 14.06 6.27 2.79
N GLU A 84 14.00 5.08 2.19
CA GLU A 84 13.09 4.78 1.07
C GLU A 84 11.63 4.91 1.53
N SER A 85 11.31 4.44 2.74
CA SER A 85 9.98 4.57 3.33
C SER A 85 9.54 6.03 3.52
N ARG A 86 10.42 6.89 4.06
CA ARG A 86 10.13 8.33 4.19
C ARG A 86 9.94 8.99 2.83
N SER A 87 10.80 8.65 1.87
CA SER A 87 10.70 9.17 0.50
C SER A 87 9.37 8.79 -0.16
N LEU A 88 8.92 7.54 0.01
CA LEU A 88 7.62 7.08 -0.47
C LEU A 88 6.45 7.89 0.12
N LEU A 89 6.42 8.06 1.45
CA LEU A 89 5.36 8.82 2.14
C LEU A 89 5.36 10.31 1.74
N GLN A 90 6.54 10.90 1.52
CA GLN A 90 6.69 12.27 1.04
C GLN A 90 6.17 12.45 -0.40
N LYS A 91 6.40 11.48 -1.29
CA LYS A 91 5.84 11.49 -2.66
C LYS A 91 4.31 11.56 -2.64
N GLY A 92 3.67 10.81 -1.75
CA GLY A 92 2.21 10.88 -1.57
C GLY A 92 1.75 12.24 -1.05
N HIS A 93 2.47 12.79 -0.06
CA HIS A 93 2.13 14.09 0.51
C HIS A 93 2.22 15.24 -0.52
N GLY A 94 3.20 15.19 -1.43
CA GLY A 94 3.49 16.28 -2.37
C GLY A 94 2.41 16.56 -3.42
N ARG A 95 1.44 15.65 -3.64
CA ARG A 95 0.38 15.84 -4.66
C ARG A 95 -0.77 16.74 -4.20
N GLU A 96 -1.17 16.64 -2.94
CA GLU A 96 -2.30 17.42 -2.38
C GLU A 96 -1.99 18.11 -1.04
N GLY A 97 -0.76 17.96 -0.52
CA GLY A 97 -0.32 18.57 0.73
C GLY A 97 -1.01 18.00 1.98
N LYS A 98 -1.66 16.84 1.87
CA LYS A 98 -2.36 16.16 2.97
C LYS A 98 -1.78 14.76 3.17
N LEU A 99 -1.69 14.35 4.43
CA LEU A 99 -1.38 12.97 4.81
C LEU A 99 -2.71 12.24 5.06
N PRO A 100 -2.75 10.92 4.85
CA PRO A 100 -3.93 10.14 5.12
C PRO A 100 -4.11 9.97 6.62
N GLN A 101 -5.32 9.61 7.02
CA GLN A 101 -5.56 9.16 8.39
C GLN A 101 -5.04 7.74 8.58
N LYS A 102 -5.18 6.89 7.56
CA LYS A 102 -4.81 5.47 7.62
C LYS A 102 -3.90 5.05 6.47
N LEU A 103 -3.03 4.10 6.78
CA LEU A 103 -2.25 3.34 5.81
C LEU A 103 -2.60 1.86 5.94
N PHE A 104 -3.27 1.33 4.91
CA PHE A 104 -3.46 -0.11 4.77
C PHE A 104 -2.20 -0.72 4.21
N VAL A 105 -1.76 -1.81 4.82
CA VAL A 105 -0.59 -2.57 4.38
C VAL A 105 -0.98 -4.01 4.14
N ALA A 106 -0.56 -4.56 3.01
CA ALA A 106 -0.74 -5.99 2.74
C ALA A 106 0.01 -6.80 3.81
N GLU A 107 -0.73 -7.61 4.57
CA GLU A 107 -0.21 -8.39 5.68
C GLU A 107 0.97 -9.26 5.25
N GLY A 108 2.07 -9.21 6.00
CA GLY A 108 3.28 -10.00 5.73
C GLY A 108 4.10 -9.56 4.50
N GLN A 109 3.62 -8.61 3.68
CA GLN A 109 4.32 -8.17 2.47
C GLN A 109 5.06 -6.84 2.60
N VAL A 110 4.59 -5.98 3.51
CA VAL A 110 5.15 -4.65 3.75
C VAL A 110 6.07 -4.67 4.98
N ALA A 111 7.22 -4.02 4.88
CA ALA A 111 8.22 -4.03 5.95
C ALA A 111 7.93 -3.05 7.08
N ASP A 112 8.39 -3.44 8.28
CA ASP A 112 8.27 -2.68 9.53
C ASP A 112 8.74 -1.23 9.42
N ALA A 113 9.78 -0.97 8.61
CA ALA A 113 10.31 0.39 8.43
C ALA A 113 9.25 1.34 7.87
N LEU A 114 8.43 0.92 6.90
CA LEU A 114 7.36 1.76 6.36
C LEU A 114 6.29 2.03 7.42
N CYS A 115 5.88 0.99 8.14
CA CYS A 115 4.90 1.11 9.22
C CYS A 115 5.39 2.07 10.32
N GLN A 116 6.67 2.00 10.69
CA GLN A 116 7.28 2.88 11.68
C GLN A 116 7.34 4.34 11.22
N GLU A 117 7.70 4.60 9.95
CA GLU A 117 7.72 5.97 9.43
C GLU A 117 6.31 6.55 9.27
N ALA A 118 5.33 5.74 8.89
CA ALA A 118 3.91 6.15 8.85
C ALA A 118 3.40 6.53 10.25
N ALA A 119 3.71 5.72 11.26
CA ALA A 119 3.34 6.01 12.65
C ALA A 119 3.96 7.31 13.17
N ARG A 120 5.20 7.64 12.79
CA ARG A 120 5.83 8.93 13.14
C ARG A 120 5.11 10.14 12.56
N LEU A 121 4.38 9.95 11.47
CA LEU A 121 3.54 10.96 10.84
C LEU A 121 2.10 10.94 11.38
N THR A 122 1.82 10.18 12.45
CA THR A 122 0.48 10.02 13.03
C THR A 122 -0.52 9.37 12.07
N ILE A 123 -0.02 8.56 11.13
CA ILE A 123 -0.85 7.75 10.24
C ILE A 123 -1.11 6.40 10.94
N GLU A 124 -2.37 6.03 11.11
CA GLU A 124 -2.75 4.74 11.68
C GLU A 124 -2.44 3.62 10.66
N VAL A 125 -1.61 2.66 11.05
CA VAL A 125 -1.28 1.52 10.19
C VAL A 125 -2.23 0.36 10.47
N VAL A 126 -2.87 -0.15 9.43
CA VAL A 126 -3.78 -1.30 9.50
C VAL A 126 -3.27 -2.39 8.56
N ALA A 127 -2.91 -3.54 9.12
CA ALA A 127 -2.60 -4.72 8.31
C ALA A 127 -3.90 -5.32 7.78
N VAL A 128 -3.93 -5.60 6.48
CA VAL A 128 -5.09 -6.10 5.74
C VAL A 128 -4.63 -7.33 4.94
N PRO A 129 -5.39 -8.45 4.97
CA PRO A 129 -5.14 -9.57 4.08
C PRO A 129 -5.07 -9.12 2.62
N GLU A 130 -4.11 -9.66 1.88
CA GLU A 130 -3.84 -9.21 0.51
C GLU A 130 -5.03 -9.46 -0.43
N ASP A 131 -5.77 -10.55 -0.22
CA ASP A 131 -6.97 -10.90 -0.98
C ASP A 131 -8.07 -9.83 -0.86
N GLU A 132 -8.16 -9.14 0.27
CA GLU A 132 -9.09 -8.02 0.46
C GLU A 132 -8.60 -6.72 -0.18
N LEU A 133 -7.31 -6.62 -0.53
CA LEU A 133 -6.74 -5.49 -1.25
C LEU A 133 -6.73 -5.67 -2.78
N LEU A 134 -7.04 -6.86 -3.29
CA LEU A 134 -6.96 -7.17 -4.73
C LEU A 134 -7.83 -6.27 -5.60
N GLU A 135 -9.00 -5.85 -5.11
CA GLU A 135 -9.91 -4.93 -5.82
C GLU A 135 -9.24 -3.57 -6.12
N PHE A 136 -8.24 -3.19 -5.34
CA PHE A 136 -7.51 -1.93 -5.50
C PHE A 136 -6.21 -2.14 -6.29
N ILE A 137 -5.47 -3.20 -5.94
CA ILE A 137 -4.07 -3.35 -6.36
C ILE A 137 -3.88 -4.25 -7.59
N GLY A 138 -4.91 -5.04 -7.94
CA GLY A 138 -4.84 -6.07 -8.98
C GLY A 138 -4.43 -5.50 -10.34
N GLU A 139 -5.16 -4.50 -10.84
CA GLU A 139 -4.86 -3.86 -12.12
C GLU A 139 -3.46 -3.24 -12.16
N ALA A 140 -3.04 -2.61 -11.05
CA ALA A 140 -1.72 -1.99 -10.96
C ALA A 140 -0.60 -3.03 -11.05
N ARG A 141 -0.78 -4.21 -10.44
CA ARG A 141 0.17 -5.32 -10.52
C ARG A 141 0.18 -5.97 -11.89
N ASP A 142 -0.99 -6.21 -12.48
CA ASP A 142 -1.10 -6.80 -13.82
C ASP A 142 -0.42 -5.90 -14.87
N GLY A 143 -0.69 -4.60 -14.84
CA GLY A 143 -0.02 -3.64 -15.73
C GLY A 143 1.49 -3.54 -15.48
N PHE A 144 1.93 -3.64 -14.22
CA PHE A 144 3.36 -3.68 -13.90
C PHE A 144 4.02 -4.96 -14.44
N LYS A 145 3.36 -6.10 -14.28
CA LYS A 145 3.82 -7.40 -14.77
C LYS A 145 3.84 -7.49 -16.28
N GLU A 146 2.87 -6.91 -16.99
CA GLU A 146 2.90 -6.84 -18.45
C GLU A 146 4.11 -6.05 -18.95
N ARG A 147 4.48 -4.97 -18.25
CA ARG A 147 5.56 -4.09 -18.66
C ARG A 147 6.95 -4.55 -18.24
N PHE A 148 7.07 -5.15 -17.05
CA PHE A 148 8.35 -5.47 -16.41
C PHE A 148 8.51 -6.95 -16.05
N GLY A 149 7.41 -7.71 -16.04
CA GLY A 149 7.46 -9.16 -15.92
C GLY A 149 8.03 -9.73 -17.21
N ARG A 150 9.18 -10.40 -17.10
CA ARG A 150 9.76 -11.10 -18.25
C ARG A 150 8.80 -12.20 -18.70
N THR A 151 8.35 -12.15 -19.94
CA THR A 151 7.95 -13.34 -20.68
C THR A 151 9.23 -14.14 -20.91
N GLN A 152 9.44 -15.22 -20.15
CA GLN A 152 10.42 -16.24 -20.52
C GLN A 152 9.90 -17.03 -21.72
#